data_AF-A0A368JWN3-F1
#
_entry.id   AF-A0A368JWN3-F1
#
_cell.length_a   1.000
_cell.length_b   1.000
_cell.length_c   1.000
_cell.angle_alpha   90.00
_cell.angle_beta   90.00
_cell.angle_gamma   90.00
#
_symmetry.space_group_name_H-M   'P 1'
#
loop_
_entity.id
_entity.type
_entity.pdbx_description
1 polymer ?
#
loop_
_entity_poly.entity_id
_entity_poly.type
_entity_poly.pdbx_seq_one_letter_code
_entity_poly.pdbx_strand_id
1 'polypeptide(L)'
;VRSGDELYSLSVGNKTGLGETEVIIKDQLLARRFELEAAIIQRSTLDVVDKNGLHEQGQALSREIERVDAQIRQAEEYIAFLAPLVKKYRQLVDQGITVQREFESRQQTLIQTRQELESLRRQRVQLDGSLASVHTKIAGFDA
;
A
#
# COMPACT_ATOMS: atom_id res chain seq x y z
N VAL A 1 -43.72 -45.64 65.87
CA VAL A 1 -42.54 -45.14 65.14
C VAL A 1 -41.41 -45.01 66.14
N ARG A 2 -40.28 -45.71 65.95
CA ARG A 2 -39.11 -45.52 66.82
C ARG A 2 -38.24 -44.40 66.25
N SER A 3 -37.46 -43.76 67.11
CA SER A 3 -36.50 -42.73 66.69
C SER A 3 -35.51 -43.34 65.70
N GLY A 4 -35.50 -42.82 64.46
CA GLY A 4 -34.66 -43.31 63.37
C GLY A 4 -35.39 -44.01 62.22
N ASP A 5 -36.69 -44.30 62.35
CA ASP A 5 -37.46 -44.89 61.25
C ASP A 5 -37.85 -43.82 60.23
N GLU A 6 -37.48 -44.04 58.98
CA GLU A 6 -37.78 -43.16 57.84
C GLU A 6 -39.28 -43.23 57.52
N LEU A 7 -40.01 -42.14 57.77
CA LEU A 7 -41.47 -42.09 57.63
C LEU A 7 -41.94 -41.80 56.20
N TYR A 8 -41.15 -41.09 55.41
CA TYR A 8 -41.38 -40.81 53.99
C TYR A 8 -40.06 -40.56 53.29
N SER A 9 -39.81 -41.23 52.17
CA SER A 9 -38.74 -40.86 51.24
C SER A 9 -39.27 -39.81 50.26
N LEU A 10 -38.88 -38.55 50.43
CA LEU A 10 -39.08 -37.53 49.41
C LEU A 10 -38.07 -37.76 48.29
N SER A 11 -38.52 -38.42 47.22
CA SER A 11 -37.79 -38.47 45.96
C SER A 11 -37.79 -37.07 45.34
N VAL A 12 -36.88 -36.20 45.78
CA VAL A 12 -36.61 -34.95 45.07
C VAL A 12 -35.87 -35.33 43.79
N GLY A 13 -36.63 -35.54 42.72
CA GLY A 13 -36.13 -35.69 41.37
C GLY A 13 -35.56 -34.38 40.83
N ASN A 14 -34.51 -33.83 41.45
CA ASN A 14 -33.74 -32.70 40.93
C ASN A 14 -32.46 -33.18 40.22
N LYS A 15 -32.58 -34.25 39.42
CA LYS A 15 -31.51 -34.73 38.53
C LYS A 15 -31.92 -34.56 37.08
N THR A 16 -32.06 -33.33 36.58
CA THR A 16 -32.10 -33.06 35.12
C THR A 16 -31.76 -31.62 34.70
N GLY A 17 -31.92 -30.60 35.56
CA GLY A 17 -31.70 -29.20 35.14
C GLY A 17 -30.25 -28.81 34.80
N LEU A 18 -29.26 -29.40 35.49
CA LEU A 18 -27.83 -29.16 35.23
C LEU A 18 -27.34 -29.81 33.92
N GLY A 19 -27.83 -31.02 33.60
CA GLY A 19 -27.46 -31.71 32.36
C GLY A 19 -28.04 -31.02 31.12
N GLU A 20 -29.27 -30.51 31.19
CA GLU A 20 -29.85 -29.72 30.10
C GLU A 20 -29.11 -28.39 29.89
N THR A 21 -28.74 -27.70 30.96
CA THR A 21 -27.92 -26.47 30.84
C THR A 21 -26.52 -26.75 30.34
N GLU A 22 -25.87 -27.84 30.76
CA GLU A 22 -24.56 -28.28 30.23
C GLU A 22 -24.62 -28.61 28.73
N VAL A 23 -25.69 -29.27 28.26
CA VAL A 23 -25.90 -29.54 26.84
C VAL A 23 -26.11 -28.25 26.05
N ILE A 24 -26.95 -27.33 26.54
CA ILE A 24 -27.19 -26.04 25.89
C ILE A 24 -25.90 -25.20 25.82
N ILE A 25 -25.12 -25.14 26.90
CA ILE A 25 -23.86 -24.42 26.93
C ILE A 25 -22.85 -25.06 25.96
N LYS A 26 -22.76 -26.38 25.92
CA LYS A 26 -21.90 -27.10 24.98
C LYS A 26 -22.29 -26.80 23.52
N ASP A 27 -23.57 -26.82 23.20
CA ASP A 27 -24.06 -26.54 21.84
C ASP A 27 -23.80 -25.08 21.45
N GLN A 28 -23.99 -24.13 22.38
CA GLN A 28 -23.63 -22.72 22.17
C GLN A 28 -22.12 -22.52 21.95
N LEU A 29 -21.27 -23.19 22.74
CA LEU A 29 -19.83 -23.11 22.57
C LEU A 29 -19.37 -23.75 21.25
N LEU A 30 -19.99 -24.85 20.83
CA LEU A 30 -19.70 -25.48 19.54
C LEU A 30 -20.14 -24.58 18.38
N ALA A 31 -21.36 -24.03 18.42
CA ALA A 31 -21.83 -23.07 17.43
C ALA A 31 -20.89 -21.86 17.35
N ARG A 32 -20.49 -21.31 18.50
CA ARG A 32 -19.55 -20.18 18.54
C ARG A 32 -18.18 -20.55 17.98
N ARG A 33 -17.69 -21.75 18.25
CA ARG A 33 -16.43 -22.25 17.67
C ARG A 33 -16.53 -22.35 16.15
N PHE A 34 -17.61 -22.92 15.62
CA PHE A 34 -17.83 -23.01 14.17
C PHE A 34 -17.93 -21.63 13.52
N GLU A 35 -18.62 -20.68 14.15
CA GLU A 35 -18.67 -19.28 13.67
C GLU A 35 -17.28 -18.65 13.63
N LEU A 36 -16.47 -18.84 14.68
CA LEU A 36 -15.11 -18.32 14.76
C LEU A 36 -14.19 -18.98 13.72
N GLU A 37 -14.28 -20.30 13.55
CA GLU A 37 -13.52 -21.03 12.52
C GLU A 37 -13.88 -20.51 11.11
N ALA A 38 -15.16 -20.34 10.82
CA ALA A 38 -15.62 -19.78 9.54
C ALA A 38 -15.11 -18.34 9.33
N ALA A 39 -15.17 -17.51 10.37
CA ALA A 39 -14.67 -16.14 10.32
C ALA A 39 -13.15 -16.08 10.11
N ILE A 40 -12.38 -16.98 10.73
CA ILE A 40 -10.93 -17.09 10.55
C ILE A 40 -10.60 -17.46 9.11
N ILE A 41 -11.27 -18.47 8.54
CA ILE A 41 -11.05 -18.89 7.14
C ILE A 41 -11.40 -17.77 6.17
N GLN A 42 -12.53 -17.09 6.40
CA GLN A 42 -12.92 -15.96 5.59
C GLN A 42 -11.88 -14.84 5.67
N ARG A 43 -11.39 -14.53 6.88
CA ARG A 43 -10.37 -13.51 7.08
C ARG A 43 -9.06 -13.86 6.39
N SER A 44 -8.56 -15.09 6.53
CA SER A 44 -7.33 -15.52 5.87
C SER A 44 -7.43 -15.44 4.34
N THR A 45 -8.62 -15.72 3.80
CA THR A 45 -8.85 -15.63 2.35
C THR A 45 -8.78 -14.17 1.89
N LEU A 46 -9.38 -13.24 2.64
CA LEU A 46 -9.32 -11.81 2.36
C LEU A 46 -7.89 -11.27 2.47
N ASP A 47 -7.16 -11.66 3.52
CA ASP A 47 -5.79 -11.21 3.73
C ASP A 47 -4.86 -11.64 2.56
N VAL A 48 -5.05 -12.83 1.99
CA VAL A 48 -4.33 -13.28 0.79
C VAL A 48 -4.67 -12.42 -0.44
N VAL A 49 -5.96 -12.13 -0.65
CA VAL A 49 -6.39 -11.29 -1.78
C VAL A 49 -5.83 -9.87 -1.65
N ASP A 50 -5.90 -9.28 -0.46
CA ASP A 50 -5.38 -7.95 -0.18
C ASP A 50 -3.85 -7.89 -0.36
N LYS A 51 -3.13 -8.90 0.14
CA LYS A 51 -1.68 -9.02 -0.05
C LYS A 51 -1.31 -9.11 -1.52
N ASN A 52 -2.03 -9.91 -2.31
CA ASN A 52 -1.80 -10.02 -3.75
C ASN A 52 -2.06 -8.68 -4.47
N GLY A 53 -3.16 -8.00 -4.13
CA GLY A 53 -3.47 -6.68 -4.68
C GLY A 53 -2.40 -5.63 -4.37
N LEU A 54 -1.86 -5.63 -3.15
CA LEU A 54 -0.73 -4.77 -2.78
C LEU A 54 0.54 -5.12 -3.57
N HIS A 55 0.80 -6.41 -3.80
CA HIS A 55 1.96 -6.82 -4.59
C HIS A 55 1.86 -6.34 -6.04
N GLU A 56 0.70 -6.50 -6.67
CA GLU A 56 0.43 -5.97 -8.02
C GLU A 56 0.58 -4.45 -8.08
N GLN A 57 0.07 -3.73 -7.06
CA GLN A 57 0.23 -2.29 -6.95
C GLN A 57 1.72 -1.90 -6.84
N GLY A 58 2.49 -2.62 -6.03
CA GLY A 58 3.93 -2.39 -5.88
C GLY A 58 4.69 -2.62 -7.20
N GLN A 59 4.35 -3.66 -7.94
CA GLN A 59 4.93 -3.91 -9.26
C GLN A 59 4.56 -2.82 -10.28
N ALA A 60 3.32 -2.32 -10.25
CA ALA A 60 2.88 -1.24 -11.13
C ALA A 60 3.64 0.07 -10.84
N LEU A 61 3.77 0.43 -9.56
CA LEU A 61 4.56 1.59 -9.12
C LEU A 61 6.03 1.47 -9.52
N SER A 62 6.62 0.28 -9.39
CA SER A 62 8.02 0.05 -9.79
C SER A 62 8.23 0.29 -11.29
N ARG A 63 7.32 -0.20 -12.14
CA ARG A 63 7.36 0.06 -13.59
C ARG A 63 7.17 1.54 -13.91
N GLU A 64 6.37 2.25 -13.13
CA GLU A 64 6.18 3.70 -13.31
C GLU A 64 7.45 4.47 -12.95
N ILE A 65 8.12 4.11 -11.85
CA ILE A 65 9.41 4.68 -11.44
C ILE A 65 10.45 4.49 -12.55
N GLU A 66 10.56 3.28 -13.11
CA GLU A 66 11.50 3.01 -14.22
C GLU A 66 11.25 3.89 -15.44
N ARG A 67 9.97 4.17 -15.76
CA ARG A 67 9.59 5.07 -16.86
C ARG A 67 9.98 6.51 -16.56
N VAL A 68 9.71 6.99 -15.34
CA VAL A 68 10.08 8.35 -14.92
C VAL A 68 11.61 8.50 -14.90
N ASP A 69 12.35 7.50 -14.42
CA ASP A 69 13.81 7.49 -14.43
C ASP A 69 14.37 7.57 -15.87
N ALA A 70 13.74 6.89 -16.83
CA ALA A 70 14.10 7.00 -18.24
C ALA A 70 13.84 8.43 -18.79
N GLN A 71 12.71 9.05 -18.45
CA GLN A 71 12.40 10.43 -18.83
C GLN A 71 13.37 11.44 -18.21
N ILE A 72 13.76 11.25 -16.95
CA ILE A 72 14.76 12.06 -16.25
C ILE A 72 16.09 12.01 -17.01
N ARG A 73 16.59 10.81 -17.33
CA ARG A 73 17.84 10.64 -18.09
C ARG A 73 17.77 11.33 -19.45
N GLN A 74 16.69 11.16 -20.18
CA GLN A 74 16.50 11.81 -21.47
C GLN A 74 16.50 13.35 -21.36
N ALA A 75 15.85 13.90 -20.33
CA ALA A 75 15.82 15.34 -20.09
C ALA A 75 17.21 15.87 -19.69
N GLU A 76 17.96 15.12 -18.87
CA GLU A 76 19.35 15.44 -18.50
C GLU A 76 20.28 15.46 -19.72
N GLU A 77 20.19 14.45 -20.58
CA GLU A 77 20.93 14.39 -21.84
C GLU A 77 20.59 15.58 -22.75
N TYR A 78 19.31 15.92 -22.87
CA TYR A 78 18.87 17.05 -23.68
C TYR A 78 19.34 18.40 -23.11
N ILE A 79 19.34 18.57 -21.79
CA ILE A 79 19.90 19.75 -21.12
C ILE A 79 21.42 19.84 -21.36
N ALA A 80 22.13 18.71 -21.26
CA ALA A 80 23.57 18.65 -21.52
C ALA A 80 23.91 19.03 -22.98
N PHE A 81 23.02 18.72 -23.92
CA PHE A 81 23.14 19.16 -25.31
C PHE A 81 22.79 20.65 -25.49
N LEU A 82 21.71 21.14 -24.89
CA LEU A 82 21.25 22.53 -25.05
C LEU A 82 22.16 23.56 -24.37
N ALA A 83 22.71 23.24 -23.19
CA ALA A 83 23.53 24.17 -22.42
C ALA A 83 24.74 24.75 -23.20
N PRO A 84 25.60 23.96 -23.87
CA PRO A 84 26.70 24.49 -24.66
C PRO A 84 26.19 25.26 -25.89
N LEU A 85 25.07 24.83 -26.48
CA LEU A 85 24.47 25.51 -27.63
C LEU A 85 24.01 26.93 -27.25
N VAL A 86 23.27 27.09 -26.15
CA VAL A 86 22.87 28.41 -25.62
C VAL A 86 24.09 29.29 -25.34
N LYS A 87 25.16 28.72 -24.78
CA LYS A 87 26.43 29.45 -24.53
C LYS A 87 27.06 29.94 -25.83
N LYS A 88 27.06 29.12 -26.89
CA LYS A 88 27.57 29.50 -28.22
C LYS A 88 26.74 30.62 -28.84
N TYR A 89 25.41 30.52 -28.77
CA TYR A 89 24.52 31.58 -29.28
C TYR A 89 24.73 32.91 -28.55
N ARG A 90 24.95 32.88 -27.23
CA ARG A 90 25.32 34.09 -26.48
C ARG A 90 26.55 34.78 -27.05
N GLN A 91 27.62 34.01 -27.31
CA GLN A 91 28.85 34.54 -27.90
C GLN A 91 28.63 35.12 -29.30
N LEU A 92 27.79 34.50 -30.12
CA LEU A 92 27.46 34.99 -31.46
C LEU A 92 26.62 36.26 -31.43
N VAL A 93 25.73 36.41 -30.45
CA VAL A 93 24.99 37.66 -30.20
C VAL A 93 25.96 38.76 -29.75
N ASP A 94 26.87 38.45 -28.82
CA ASP A 94 27.89 39.41 -28.34
C ASP A 94 28.81 39.90 -29.48
N GLN A 95 29.00 39.07 -30.52
CA GLN A 95 29.76 39.40 -31.73
C GLN A 95 28.91 40.09 -32.83
N GLY A 96 27.61 40.29 -32.61
CA GLY A 96 26.69 40.89 -33.58
C GLY A 96 26.36 40.00 -34.78
N ILE A 97 26.67 38.70 -34.72
CA ILE A 97 26.51 37.75 -35.83
C ILE A 97 25.08 37.18 -35.87
N THR A 98 24.41 37.04 -34.72
CA THR A 98 23.07 36.45 -34.61
C THR A 98 22.07 37.39 -33.94
N VAL A 99 20.78 37.16 -34.16
CA VAL A 99 19.70 37.98 -33.60
C VAL A 99 19.45 37.60 -32.13
N GLN A 100 19.35 38.61 -31.26
CA GLN A 100 19.13 38.40 -29.82
C GLN A 100 17.88 37.56 -29.50
N ARG A 101 16.82 37.69 -30.31
CA ARG A 101 15.59 36.89 -30.19
C ARG A 101 15.84 35.37 -30.29
N GLU A 102 16.79 34.93 -31.11
CA GLU A 102 17.11 33.51 -31.25
C GLU A 102 17.78 32.96 -30.00
N PHE A 103 18.70 33.73 -29.41
CA PHE A 103 19.33 33.39 -28.14
C PHE A 103 18.29 33.28 -27.01
N GLU A 104 17.41 34.28 -26.88
CA GLU A 104 16.35 34.30 -25.86
C GLU A 104 15.41 33.09 -25.99
N SER A 105 15.02 32.73 -27.22
CA SER A 105 14.20 31.54 -27.47
C SER A 105 14.89 30.26 -27.00
N ARG A 106 16.19 30.08 -27.32
CA ARG A 106 16.95 28.90 -26.88
C ARG A 106 17.16 28.87 -25.37
N GLN A 107 17.40 30.03 -24.77
CA GLN A 107 17.51 30.16 -23.32
C GLN A 107 16.19 29.80 -22.62
N GLN A 108 15.04 30.24 -23.17
CA GLN A 108 13.73 29.90 -22.65
C GLN A 108 13.48 28.39 -22.72
N THR A 109 13.82 27.73 -23.83
CA THR A 109 13.73 26.26 -23.95
C THR A 109 14.57 25.57 -22.88
N LEU A 110 15.83 25.99 -22.66
CA LEU A 110 16.69 25.42 -21.63
C LEU A 110 16.09 25.56 -20.21
N ILE A 111 15.49 26.71 -19.91
CA ILE A 111 14.83 26.96 -18.61
C ILE A 111 13.61 26.05 -18.46
N GLN A 112 12.76 25.95 -19.49
CA GLN A 112 11.58 25.08 -19.49
C GLN A 112 11.97 23.61 -19.27
N THR A 113 12.94 23.09 -20.01
CA THR A 113 13.40 21.71 -19.85
C THR A 113 13.96 21.45 -18.44
N ARG A 114 14.64 22.42 -17.82
CA ARG A 114 15.09 22.30 -16.42
C ARG A 114 13.93 22.25 -15.44
N GLN A 115 12.88 23.04 -15.65
CA GLN A 115 11.68 23.01 -14.81
C GLN A 115 10.95 21.67 -14.94
N GLU A 116 10.86 21.14 -16.15
CA GLU A 116 10.31 19.80 -16.43
C GLU A 116 11.12 18.71 -15.70
N LEU A 117 12.46 18.75 -15.78
CA LEU A 117 13.34 17.82 -15.06
C LEU A 117 13.07 17.84 -13.54
N GLU A 118 12.97 19.02 -12.94
CA GLU A 118 12.66 19.13 -11.50
C GLU A 118 11.24 18.61 -11.17
N SER A 119 10.29 18.77 -12.08
CA SER A 119 8.96 18.17 -11.92
C SER A 119 9.01 16.63 -11.95
N LEU A 120 9.77 16.06 -12.90
CA LEU A 120 9.96 14.61 -12.99
C LEU A 120 10.66 14.06 -11.75
N ARG A 121 11.68 14.76 -11.24
CA ARG A 121 12.37 14.38 -9.99
C ARG A 121 11.43 14.36 -8.79
N ARG A 122 10.54 15.36 -8.66
CA ARG A 122 9.51 15.36 -7.61
C ARG A 122 8.53 14.19 -7.76
N GLN A 123 8.08 13.92 -8.98
CA GLN A 123 7.19 12.78 -9.26
C GLN A 123 7.85 11.45 -8.86
N ARG A 124 9.13 11.26 -9.19
CA ARG A 124 9.92 10.08 -8.80
C ARG A 124 9.92 9.87 -7.29
N VAL A 125 10.19 10.92 -6.52
CA VAL A 125 10.19 10.86 -5.04
C VAL A 125 8.80 10.52 -4.49
N GLN A 126 7.72 11.04 -5.08
CA GLN A 126 6.35 10.70 -4.67
C GLN A 126 6.01 9.22 -4.95
N LEU A 127 6.47 8.69 -6.10
CA LEU A 127 6.29 7.28 -6.44
C LEU A 127 7.07 6.37 -5.48
N ASP A 128 8.31 6.72 -5.12
CA ASP A 128 9.08 5.96 -4.12
C ASP A 128 8.38 5.94 -2.76
N GLY A 129 7.86 7.09 -2.30
CA GLY A 129 7.12 7.16 -1.05
C GLY A 129 5.86 6.27 -1.08
N SER A 130 5.19 6.22 -2.22
CA SER A 130 4.03 5.34 -2.43
C SER A 130 4.43 3.87 -2.42
N LEU A 131 5.54 3.52 -3.07
CA LEU A 131 6.09 2.15 -3.09
C LEU A 131 6.49 1.69 -1.68
N ALA A 132 7.18 2.55 -0.92
CA ALA A 132 7.56 2.26 0.46
C ALA A 132 6.34 2.04 1.38
N SER A 133 5.27 2.82 1.18
CA SER A 133 4.00 2.62 1.88
C SER A 133 3.37 1.26 1.56
N VAL A 134 3.36 0.86 0.29
CA VAL A 134 2.87 -0.47 -0.13
C VAL A 134 3.71 -1.59 0.49
N HIS A 135 5.04 -1.49 0.46
CA HIS A 135 5.91 -2.48 1.09
C HIS A 135 5.68 -2.60 2.61
N THR A 136 5.46 -1.48 3.29
CA THR A 136 5.15 -1.47 4.73
C THR A 136 3.82 -2.17 5.01
N LYS A 137 2.80 -1.95 4.17
CA LYS A 137 1.51 -2.65 4.29
C LYS A 137 1.66 -4.15 4.08
N ILE A 138 2.42 -4.59 3.06
CA ILE A 138 2.70 -6.00 2.81
C ILE A 138 3.42 -6.63 4.02
N ALA A 139 4.43 -5.96 4.57
CA ALA A 139 5.14 -6.44 5.76
C ALA A 139 4.21 -6.57 6.97
N GLY A 140 3.18 -5.73 7.09
CA GLY A 140 2.16 -5.83 8.14
C GLY A 140 1.28 -7.09 8.07
N PHE A 141 1.21 -7.78 6.92
CA PHE A 141 0.55 -9.09 6.82
C PHE A 141 1.47 -10.25 7.22
N ASP A 142 2.79 -10.04 7.23
CA ASP A 142 3.81 -11.05 7.51
C ASP A 142 4.34 -11.00 8.96
N ALA A 143 3.93 -10.01 9.73
CA ALA A 143 4.28 -9.80 11.14
C ALA A 143 3.26 -10.45 12.09
#